data_AF-A0A969LN51-F1
#
_entry.id   AF-A0A969LN51-F1
#
_cell.length_a   1.000
_cell.length_b   1.000
_cell.length_c   1.000
_cell.angle_alpha   90.00
_cell.angle_beta   90.00
_cell.angle_gamma   90.00
#
_symmetry.space_group_name_H-M   'P 1'
#
loop_
_entity.id
_entity.type
_entity.pdbx_description
1 polymer ?
#
loop_
_entity_poly.entity_id
_entity_poly.type
_entity_poly.pdbx_seq_one_letter_code
_entity_poly.pdbx_strand_id
1 'polypeptide(L)' 'MSDRHFVYFADPMCSWCYGFSPVIGALAKQFAGRLPVRLVMGGLRAGNTQAMR' A
#
# COMPACT_ATOMS: atom_id res chain seq x y z
N MET A 1 4.35 -19.84 -15.55
CA MET A 1 3.51 -18.62 -15.59
C MET A 1 4.22 -17.54 -14.79
N SER A 2 4.51 -16.39 -15.40
CA SER A 2 5.06 -15.26 -14.64
C SER A 2 3.97 -14.78 -13.68
N ASP A 3 4.17 -15.00 -12.38
CA ASP A 3 3.22 -14.62 -11.34
C ASP A 3 3.31 -13.11 -11.08
N ARG A 4 2.54 -12.34 -11.86
CA ARG A 4 2.55 -10.87 -11.81
C ARG A 4 1.73 -10.41 -10.61
N HIS A 5 2.30 -9.50 -9.84
CA HIS A 5 1.66 -8.90 -8.68
C HIS A 5 1.56 -7.38 -8.86
N PHE A 6 0.48 -6.80 -8.34
CA PHE A 6 0.42 -5.36 -8.12
C PHE A 6 1.03 -5.04 -6.76
N VAL A 7 2.22 -4.46 -6.75
CA VAL A 7 2.91 -4.14 -5.50
C VAL A 7 2.49 -2.75 -5.03
N TYR A 8 1.84 -2.69 -3.87
CA TYR A 8 1.39 -1.46 -3.24
C TYR A 8 2.28 -1.13 -2.04
N PHE A 9 3.09 -0.08 -2.17
CA PHE A 9 3.88 0.44 -1.06
C PHE A 9 3.05 1.46 -0.28
N ALA A 10 2.84 1.19 1.01
CA ALA A 10 2.07 2.09 1.85
C ALA A 10 2.51 2.01 3.31
N ASP A 11 2.11 3.02 4.07
CA ASP A 11 2.35 3.08 5.51
C ASP A 11 1.04 3.45 6.22
N PRO A 12 0.65 2.78 7.31
CA PRO A 12 -0.56 3.11 8.06
C PRO A 12 -0.56 4.55 8.63
N MET A 13 0.60 5.15 8.84
CA MET A 13 0.74 6.53 9.34
C MET A 13 0.71 7.58 8.21
N CYS A 14 0.67 7.16 6.95
CA CYS A 14 0.62 8.05 5.79
C CYS A 14 -0.84 8.46 5.50
N SER A 15 -1.16 9.74 5.70
CA SER A 15 -2.51 10.29 5.50
C SER A 15 -3.02 10.09 4.07
N TRP A 16 -2.15 10.24 3.07
CA TRP A 16 -2.49 9.97 1.67
C TRP A 16 -2.78 8.49 1.41
N CYS A 17 -2.03 7.61 2.06
CA CYS A 17 -2.22 6.16 1.95
C CYS A 17 -3.56 5.74 2.57
N TYR A 18 -3.95 6.39 3.68
CA TYR A 18 -5.28 6.23 4.26
C TYR A 18 -6.38 6.72 3.30
N GLY A 19 -6.24 7.93 2.74
CA GLY A 19 -7.18 8.51 1.78
C GLY A 19 -7.33 7.68 0.49
N PHE A 20 -6.26 7.01 0.08
CA PHE A 20 -6.24 6.16 -1.13
C PHE A 20 -6.71 4.71 -0.87
N SER A 21 -6.87 4.30 0.39
CA SER A 21 -7.25 2.93 0.74
C SER A 21 -8.54 2.41 0.08
N PRO A 22 -9.60 3.22 -0.16
CA PRO A 22 -10.79 2.74 -0.86
C PRO A 22 -10.51 2.39 -2.33
N VAL A 23 -9.60 3.13 -2.99
CA VAL A 23 -9.21 2.90 -4.38
C VAL A 23 -8.43 1.60 -4.51
N ILE A 24 -7.48 1.34 -3.60
CA ILE A 24 -6.75 0.07 -3.55
C ILE A 24 -7.69 -1.11 -3.28
N GLY A 25 -8.68 -0.93 -2.39
CA GLY A 25 -9.72 -1.92 -2.14
C GLY A 25 -10.56 -2.21 -3.40
N ALA A 26 -10.93 -1.18 -4.16
CA ALA A 26 -11.65 -1.34 -5.43
C ALA A 26 -10.79 -2.06 -6.49
N LEU A 27 -9.51 -1.70 -6.60
CA LEU A 27 -8.56 -2.34 -7.52
C LEU A 27 -8.38 -3.84 -7.18
N ALA A 28 -8.19 -4.17 -5.90
CA ALA A 28 -8.05 -5.55 -5.44
C ALA A 28 -9.28 -6.40 -5.80
N LYS A 29 -10.49 -5.84 -5.66
CA LYS A 29 -11.74 -6.50 -6.05
C LYS A 29 -11.86 -6.66 -7.56
N GLN A 30 -11.56 -5.60 -8.32
CA GLN A 30 -11.68 -5.60 -9.78
C GLN A 30 -10.76 -6.62 -10.47
N PHE A 31 -9.57 -6.86 -9.90
CA PHE A 31 -8.57 -7.77 -10.46
C PHE A 31 -8.38 -9.07 -9.66
N ALA A 32 -9.34 -9.42 -8.79
CA ALA A 32 -9.30 -10.66 -8.02
C ALA A 32 -9.08 -11.88 -8.92
N GLY A 33 -8.15 -12.76 -8.52
CA GLY A 33 -7.77 -13.97 -9.27
C GLY A 33 -6.92 -13.74 -10.53
N ARG A 34 -6.64 -12.48 -10.91
CA ARG A 34 -5.83 -12.13 -12.09
C ARG A 34 -4.56 -11.35 -11.77
N LEU A 35 -4.64 -10.46 -10.79
CA LEU A 35 -3.52 -9.61 -10.37
C LEU A 35 -3.58 -9.42 -8.84
N PRO A 36 -2.99 -10.33 -8.05
CA PRO A 36 -2.96 -10.20 -6.60
C PRO A 36 -2.25 -8.92 -6.16
N VAL A 37 -2.86 -8.21 -5.21
CA VAL A 37 -2.26 -7.04 -4.57
C VAL A 37 -1.32 -7.50 -3.46
N ARG A 38 -0.06 -7.08 -3.53
CA ARG A 38 0.94 -7.31 -2.50
C ARG A 38 1.27 -5.99 -1.79
N LEU A 39 0.88 -5.89 -0.52
CA LEU A 39 1.25 -4.75 0.32
C LEU A 39 2.71 -4.87 0.76
N VAL A 40 3.46 -3.78 0.65
CA VAL A 40 4.80 -3.65 1.23
C VAL A 40 4.81 -2.43 2.14
N MET A 41 5.28 -2.61 3.38
CA MET A 41 5.39 -1.53 4.34
C MET A 41 6.43 -0.52 3.87
N GLY A 42 5.99 0.72 3.65
CA GLY A 42 6.83 1.80 3.13
C GLY A 42 7.78 2.40 4.16
N GLY A 43 7.43 2.36 5.45
CA GLY A 43 8.27 2.87 6.54
C GLY A 43 8.37 4.40 6.53
N LEU A 44 7.22 5.08 6.62
CA LEU A 44 7.10 6.54 6.47
C LEU A 44 8.13 7.31 7.31
N ARG A 45 8.41 6.84 8.52
CA ARG A 45 9.42 7.37 9.46
C ARG A 45 10.05 6.27 10.32
N ALA A 46 10.56 5.22 9.70
CA ALA A 46 11.13 4.08 10.44
C ALA A 46 12.28 4.51 11.37
N GLY A 47 12.14 4.23 12.67
CA GLY A 47 13.17 4.52 13.69
C GLY A 47 13.39 6.00 14.01
N ASN A 48 12.60 6.92 13.44
CA ASN A 48 12.75 8.34 13.74
C ASN A 48 12.15 8.70 15.10
N THR A 49 12.92 9.37 15.95
CA THR A 49 12.51 9.87 17.26
C THR A 49 12.33 11.39 17.29
N GLN A 50 12.62 12.09 16.18
CA GLN A 50 12.47 13.54 16.08
C GLN A 50 11.05 13.93 15.67
N ALA A 51 10.49 14.93 16.34
CA ALA A 51 9.21 15.51 15.97
C ALA A 51 9.27 16.17 14.58
N MET A 52 8.21 16.00 13.78
CA MET A 52 8.02 16.80 12.58
C MET A 52 7.83 18.27 12.98
N ARG A 53 8.66 19.14 12.41
CA ARG A 53 8.44 20.59 12.45
C ARG A 53 7.66 21.03 11.23
#